data_AF-A0A2V0RGZ0-F1
#
_entry.id   AF-A0A2V0RGZ0-F1
#
_cell.length_a   1.000
_cell.length_b   1.000
_cell.length_c   1.000
_cell.angle_alpha   90.00
_cell.angle_beta   90.00
_cell.angle_gamma   90.00
#
_symmetry.space_group_name_H-M   'P 1'
#
loop_
_entity.id
_entity.type
_entity.pdbx_description
1 polymer ?
#
loop_
_entity_poly.entity_id
_entity_poly.type
_entity_poly.pdbx_seq_one_letter_code
_entity_poly.pdbx_strand_id
1 'polypeptide(L)'
;MSNVRGLFNTQCSLKGITHSLTVDNTEGGFRASITFCDRYTWAENVKKKAAIAQAFGLALDLLRCEFGLSERQNCPRLEELVSELDLGSLPSVINKGHLLELGEREIVLFKILFQSIESGVFRDYSEFQKVIRRYGYKAHQDGSGGIHIRKIDGA
;
A
#
# COMPACT_ATOMS: atom_id res chain seq x y z
N MET A 1 -1.37 17.16 6.85
CA MET A 1 -2.51 16.38 7.39
C MET A 1 -2.79 15.24 6.44
N SER A 2 -2.73 13.99 6.90
CA SER A 2 -3.07 12.81 6.09
C SER A 2 -4.57 12.83 5.77
N ASN A 3 -4.93 12.63 4.50
CA ASN A 3 -6.32 12.47 4.10
C ASN A 3 -6.80 11.05 4.45
N VAL A 4 -7.03 10.80 5.74
CA VAL A 4 -7.35 9.47 6.29
C VAL A 4 -8.60 8.86 5.64
N ARG A 5 -9.62 9.68 5.38
CA ARG A 5 -10.83 9.27 4.65
C ARG A 5 -10.52 8.82 3.22
N GLY A 6 -9.69 9.58 2.50
CA GLY A 6 -9.28 9.22 1.15
C GLY A 6 -8.55 7.88 1.12
N LEU A 7 -7.61 7.68 2.04
CA LEU A 7 -6.84 6.44 2.18
C LEU A 7 -7.75 5.23 2.45
N PHE A 8 -8.64 5.34 3.45
CA PHE A 8 -9.61 4.28 3.74
C PHE A 8 -10.49 3.94 2.53
N ASN A 9 -11.04 4.95 1.85
CA ASN A 9 -11.89 4.74 0.68
C ASN A 9 -11.14 4.04 -0.46
N THR A 10 -9.91 4.46 -0.73
CA THR A 10 -9.05 3.81 -1.73
C THR A 10 -8.80 2.35 -1.36
N GLN A 11 -8.45 2.06 -0.11
CA GLN A 11 -8.24 0.68 0.34
C GLN A 11 -9.49 -0.18 0.21
N CYS A 12 -10.66 0.33 0.59
CA CYS A 12 -11.91 -0.39 0.42
C CYS A 12 -12.21 -0.68 -1.05
N SER A 13 -12.05 0.31 -1.94
CA SER A 13 -12.29 0.16 -3.38
C SER A 13 -11.38 -0.90 -4.01
N LEU A 14 -10.09 -0.91 -3.63
CA LEU A 14 -9.10 -1.86 -4.15
C LEU A 14 -9.40 -3.31 -3.79
N LYS A 15 -10.18 -3.52 -2.72
CA LYS A 15 -10.48 -4.85 -2.17
C LYS A 15 -11.94 -5.26 -2.35
N GLY A 16 -12.74 -4.45 -3.06
CA GLY A 16 -14.17 -4.69 -3.20
C GLY A 16 -14.92 -4.66 -1.87
N ILE A 17 -14.42 -3.91 -0.88
CA ILE A 17 -15.04 -3.80 0.43
C ILE A 17 -16.09 -2.69 0.39
N THR A 18 -17.35 -3.09 0.60
CA THR A 18 -18.43 -2.13 0.84
C THR A 18 -18.31 -1.59 2.27
N HIS A 19 -18.48 -0.28 2.41
CA HIS A 19 -18.52 0.38 3.71
C HIS A 19 -19.65 1.42 3.76
N SER A 20 -20.08 1.78 4.97
CA SER A 20 -21.06 2.84 5.20
C SER A 20 -20.58 3.79 6.29
N LEU A 21 -21.01 5.05 6.21
CA LEU A 21 -20.76 6.09 7.21
C LEU A 21 -22.11 6.60 7.72
N THR A 22 -22.31 6.58 9.03
CA THR A 22 -23.44 7.21 9.71
C THR A 22 -22.93 8.32 10.63
N VAL A 23 -23.66 9.43 10.73
CA VAL A 23 -23.30 10.52 11.65
C VAL A 23 -24.53 10.98 12.40
N ASP A 24 -24.48 10.83 13.72
CA ASP A 24 -25.57 11.14 14.65
C ASP A 24 -25.20 12.34 15.53
N ASN A 25 -26.21 13.11 15.94
CA ASN A 25 -26.05 14.14 16.96
C ASN A 25 -26.08 13.48 18.34
N THR A 26 -25.23 13.93 19.25
CA THR A 26 -25.19 13.49 20.65
C THR A 26 -25.30 14.71 21.57
N GLU A 27 -25.56 14.51 22.86
CA GLU A 27 -25.69 15.60 23.84
C GLU A 27 -24.45 16.54 23.86
N GLY A 28 -23.27 16.02 23.53
CA GLY A 28 -22.01 16.77 23.51
C GLY A 28 -21.44 17.06 22.12
N GLY A 29 -22.13 16.73 21.02
CA GLY A 29 -21.60 16.95 19.67
C GLY A 29 -22.09 15.94 18.64
N PHE A 30 -21.15 15.23 18.00
CA PHE A 30 -21.42 14.31 16.90
C PHE A 30 -20.73 12.97 17.12
N ARG A 31 -21.44 11.88 16.84
CA ARG A 31 -20.86 10.54 16.70
C ARG A 31 -20.80 10.18 15.23
N ALA A 32 -19.61 9.83 14.73
CA ALA A 32 -19.46 9.24 13.40
C ALA A 32 -19.17 7.76 13.55
N SER A 33 -19.87 6.93 12.77
CA SER A 33 -19.77 5.48 12.79
C SER A 33 -19.46 4.94 11.40
N ILE A 34 -18.53 3.99 11.29
CA ILE A 34 -18.17 3.33 10.03
C ILE A 34 -18.33 1.82 10.17
N THR A 35 -19.06 1.22 9.23
CA THR A 35 -19.25 -0.22 9.12
C THR A 35 -18.59 -0.74 7.85
N PHE A 36 -17.82 -1.83 7.94
CA PHE A 36 -17.14 -2.49 6.81
C PHE A 36 -16.75 -3.92 7.18
N CYS A 37 -16.82 -4.90 6.29
CA CYS A 37 -16.42 -6.30 6.56
C CYS A 37 -16.93 -6.87 7.90
N ASP A 38 -18.21 -6.64 8.21
CA ASP A 38 -18.84 -7.01 9.51
C ASP A 38 -18.17 -6.39 10.76
N ARG A 39 -17.34 -5.36 10.57
CA ARG A 39 -16.73 -4.53 11.61
C ARG A 39 -17.48 -3.22 11.74
N TYR A 40 -17.40 -2.68 12.95
CA TYR A 40 -18.01 -1.42 13.33
C TYR A 40 -17.00 -0.61 14.15
N THR A 41 -16.79 0.64 13.75
CA THR A 41 -15.97 1.61 14.48
C THR A 41 -16.73 2.90 14.65
N TRP A 42 -16.45 3.64 15.71
CA TRP A 42 -17.08 4.92 15.94
C TRP A 42 -16.15 5.86 16.70
N ALA A 43 -16.39 7.16 16.54
CA ALA A 43 -15.73 8.20 17.31
C ALA A 43 -16.70 9.35 17.59
N GLU A 44 -16.53 9.99 18.73
CA GLU A 44 -17.30 11.15 19.14
C GLU A 44 -16.44 12.40 19.21
N ASN A 45 -17.02 13.52 18.77
CA ASN A 45 -16.37 14.81 18.88
C ASN A 45 -17.37 15.96 18.86
N VAL A 46 -17.02 17.05 19.55
CA VAL A 46 -17.76 18.33 19.49
C VAL A 46 -17.86 18.89 18.05
N LYS A 47 -16.89 18.57 17.17
CA LYS A 47 -16.89 18.97 15.75
C LYS A 47 -17.17 17.77 14.85
N LYS A 48 -18.21 17.85 14.03
CA LYS A 48 -18.58 16.83 13.02
C LYS A 48 -17.40 16.35 12.17
N LYS A 49 -16.59 17.28 11.63
CA LYS A 49 -15.42 16.92 10.80
C LYS A 49 -14.37 16.11 11.56
N ALA A 50 -14.17 16.41 12.85
CA ALA A 50 -13.21 15.71 13.69
C ALA A 50 -13.72 14.30 14.06
N ALA A 51 -15.01 14.16 14.41
CA ALA A 51 -15.63 12.85 14.66
C ALA A 51 -15.48 11.94 13.43
N ILE A 52 -15.78 12.46 12.23
CA ILE A 52 -15.62 11.71 10.97
C ILE A 52 -14.16 11.31 10.75
N ALA A 53 -13.21 12.23 10.90
CA ALA A 53 -11.80 11.94 10.68
C ALA A 53 -11.26 10.88 11.65
N GLN A 54 -11.68 10.91 12.91
CA GLN A 54 -11.31 9.92 13.91
C GLN A 54 -11.91 8.55 13.62
N ALA A 55 -13.20 8.48 13.25
CA ALA A 55 -13.85 7.23 12.87
C ALA A 55 -13.14 6.58 11.66
N PHE A 56 -12.81 7.36 10.62
CA PHE A 56 -12.02 6.85 9.49
C PHE A 56 -10.60 6.42 9.90
N GLY A 57 -10.00 7.06 10.90
CA GLY A 57 -8.70 6.65 11.45
C GLY A 57 -8.77 5.27 12.08
N LEU A 58 -9.74 5.06 12.98
CA LEU A 58 -9.97 3.78 13.64
C LEU A 58 -10.31 2.67 12.62
N ALA A 59 -11.17 2.98 11.65
CA ALA A 59 -11.53 2.05 10.58
C ALA A 59 -10.30 1.66 9.73
N LEU A 60 -9.47 2.64 9.37
CA LEU A 60 -8.23 2.40 8.63
C LEU A 60 -7.23 1.56 9.43
N ASP A 61 -7.09 1.80 10.73
CA ASP A 61 -6.19 1.02 11.58
C ASP A 61 -6.67 -0.42 11.77
N LEU A 62 -7.97 -0.66 11.95
CA LEU A 62 -8.52 -2.03 11.92
C LEU A 62 -8.30 -2.71 10.57
N LEU A 63 -8.54 -1.97 9.48
CA LEU A 63 -8.32 -2.47 8.12
C LEU A 63 -6.84 -2.83 7.90
N ARG A 64 -5.91 -2.09 8.51
CA ARG A 64 -4.47 -2.38 8.52
C ARG A 64 -4.13 -3.62 9.35
N CYS A 65 -4.64 -3.71 10.58
CA CYS A 65 -4.30 -4.76 11.54
C CYS A 65 -4.89 -6.13 11.16
N GLU A 66 -6.15 -6.17 10.73
CA GLU A 66 -6.85 -7.43 10.50
C GLU A 66 -6.70 -7.95 9.06
N PHE A 67 -6.53 -7.05 8.08
CA PHE A 67 -6.47 -7.42 6.66
C PHE A 67 -5.08 -7.17 6.03
N GLY A 68 -4.09 -6.72 6.81
CA GLY A 68 -2.72 -6.48 6.33
C GLY A 68 -2.60 -5.25 5.39
N LEU A 69 -3.54 -4.31 5.47
CA LEU A 69 -3.69 -3.23 4.49
C LEU A 69 -2.97 -1.94 4.90
N SER A 70 -1.63 -1.97 5.04
CA SER A 70 -0.82 -0.76 5.16
C SER A 70 -0.65 -0.03 3.82
N GLU A 71 -1.31 1.11 3.66
CA GLU A 71 -1.14 1.95 2.47
C GLU A 71 0.15 2.79 2.47
N ARG A 72 0.93 2.83 3.57
CA ARG A 72 2.08 3.77 3.66
C ARG A 72 3.31 3.37 4.47
N GLN A 73 3.38 2.23 5.13
CA GLN A 73 4.59 1.88 5.90
C GLN A 73 4.85 0.39 5.89
N ASN A 74 6.04 0.06 5.38
CA ASN A 74 6.76 -1.20 5.46
C ASN A 74 5.88 -2.40 5.15
N CYS A 75 5.87 -2.82 3.89
CA CYS A 75 5.54 -4.20 3.59
C CYS A 75 6.73 -5.04 4.07
N PRO A 76 6.69 -5.67 5.27
CA PRO A 76 7.87 -6.31 5.85
C PRO A 76 8.36 -7.42 4.92
N ARG A 77 7.43 -8.05 4.20
CA ARG A 77 7.70 -9.03 3.15
C ARG A 77 8.53 -8.46 1.99
N LEU A 78 8.27 -7.22 1.52
CA LEU A 78 9.10 -6.61 0.47
C LEU A 78 10.44 -6.13 1.03
N GLU A 79 10.47 -5.63 2.26
CA GLU A 79 11.73 -5.25 2.92
C GLU A 79 12.64 -6.45 3.14
N GLU A 80 12.10 -7.56 3.63
CA GLU A 80 12.80 -8.85 3.79
C GLU A 80 13.30 -9.37 2.44
N LEU A 81 12.40 -9.47 1.43
CA LEU A 81 12.77 -9.89 0.08
C LEU A 81 13.89 -9.02 -0.51
N VAL A 82 13.83 -7.69 -0.37
CA VAL A 82 14.85 -6.79 -0.91
C VAL A 82 16.14 -6.82 -0.09
N SER A 83 16.08 -6.96 1.23
CA SER A 83 17.27 -6.97 2.10
C SER A 83 18.21 -8.14 1.84
N GLU A 84 17.67 -9.23 1.30
CA GLU A 84 18.42 -10.44 0.98
C GLU A 84 18.76 -10.55 -0.51
N LEU A 85 18.39 -9.55 -1.33
CA LEU A 85 18.70 -9.50 -2.75
C LEU A 85 19.98 -8.73 -3.02
N ASP A 86 20.83 -9.29 -3.87
CA ASP A 86 21.91 -8.52 -4.49
C ASP A 86 21.37 -7.70 -5.65
N LEU A 87 20.90 -6.49 -5.36
CA LEU A 87 20.40 -5.55 -6.37
C LEU A 87 21.44 -5.20 -7.45
N GLY A 88 22.74 -5.42 -7.20
CA GLY A 88 23.80 -5.19 -8.16
C GLY A 88 23.95 -6.28 -9.22
N SER A 89 23.50 -7.51 -8.92
CA SER A 89 23.56 -8.64 -9.86
C SER A 89 22.30 -8.78 -10.73
N LEU A 90 21.23 -8.05 -10.39
CA LEU A 90 20.00 -8.07 -11.17
C LEU A 90 20.21 -7.53 -12.59
N PRO A 91 19.53 -8.12 -13.61
CA PRO A 91 19.52 -7.56 -14.95
C PRO A 91 19.03 -6.11 -14.97
N SER A 92 19.59 -5.30 -15.86
CA SER A 92 19.21 -3.88 -15.99
C SER A 92 17.73 -3.70 -16.35
N VAL A 93 17.14 -4.69 -17.03
CA VAL A 93 15.73 -4.74 -17.40
C VAL A 93 15.19 -6.12 -17.10
N ILE A 94 14.07 -6.18 -16.40
CA ILE A 94 13.41 -7.42 -16.03
C ILE A 94 12.02 -7.42 -16.67
N ASN A 95 11.76 -8.46 -17.45
CA ASN A 95 10.50 -8.67 -18.16
C ASN A 95 9.80 -9.92 -17.62
N LYS A 96 8.47 -9.92 -17.65
CA LYS A 96 7.66 -11.06 -17.17
C LYS A 96 8.01 -12.37 -17.87
N GLY A 97 8.38 -12.32 -19.14
CA GLY A 97 8.77 -13.48 -19.94
C GLY A 97 10.09 -14.14 -19.50
N HIS A 98 10.98 -13.40 -18.83
CA HIS A 98 12.31 -13.89 -18.46
C HIS A 98 12.44 -14.19 -16.95
N LEU A 99 11.31 -14.24 -16.22
CA LEU A 99 11.34 -14.48 -14.78
C LEU A 99 11.99 -15.82 -14.42
N LEU A 100 11.79 -16.85 -15.24
CA LEU A 100 12.32 -18.20 -14.99
C LEU A 100 13.85 -18.27 -15.06
N GLU A 101 14.51 -17.22 -15.54
CA GLU A 101 15.97 -17.11 -15.60
C GLU A 101 16.57 -16.50 -14.32
N LEU A 102 15.71 -16.05 -13.39
CA LEU A 102 16.10 -15.48 -12.11
C LEU A 102 16.07 -16.53 -11.00
N GLY A 103 16.67 -16.22 -9.85
CA GLY A 103 16.54 -17.05 -8.66
C GLY A 103 15.11 -17.05 -8.10
N GLU A 104 14.80 -18.03 -7.25
CA GLU A 104 13.45 -18.23 -6.71
C GLU A 104 12.90 -16.99 -5.98
N ARG A 105 13.77 -16.25 -5.30
CA ARG A 105 13.39 -15.05 -4.53
C ARG A 105 13.10 -13.87 -5.44
N GLU A 106 13.93 -13.66 -6.44
CA GLU A 106 13.72 -12.68 -7.50
C GLU A 106 12.39 -12.97 -8.21
N ILE A 107 12.13 -14.25 -8.55
CA ILE A 107 10.87 -14.68 -9.15
C ILE A 107 9.68 -14.26 -8.28
N VAL A 108 9.74 -14.54 -6.97
CA VAL A 108 8.66 -14.17 -6.04
C VAL A 108 8.47 -12.66 -6.00
N LEU A 109 9.56 -11.89 -5.88
CA LEU A 109 9.51 -10.43 -5.87
C LEU A 109 8.88 -9.90 -7.17
N PHE A 110 9.42 -10.25 -8.33
CA PHE A 110 8.97 -9.68 -9.60
C PHE A 110 7.57 -10.14 -9.99
N LYS A 111 7.12 -11.34 -9.57
CA LYS A 111 5.70 -11.71 -9.68
C LYS A 111 4.78 -10.75 -8.93
N ILE A 112 5.14 -10.38 -7.69
CA ILE A 112 4.39 -9.40 -6.90
C ILE A 112 4.38 -8.04 -7.60
N LEU A 113 5.54 -7.58 -8.09
CA LEU A 113 5.66 -6.29 -8.77
C LEU A 113 4.84 -6.23 -10.05
N PHE A 114 4.93 -7.26 -10.91
CA PHE A 114 4.13 -7.32 -12.14
C PHE A 114 2.64 -7.40 -11.85
N GLN A 115 2.21 -8.18 -10.87
CA GLN A 115 0.80 -8.22 -10.48
C GLN A 115 0.33 -6.84 -9.98
N SER A 116 1.17 -6.11 -9.26
CA SER A 116 0.87 -4.75 -8.79
C SER A 116 0.72 -3.74 -9.93
N ILE A 117 1.55 -3.86 -10.97
CA ILE A 117 1.49 -3.02 -12.18
C ILE A 117 0.26 -3.38 -13.03
N GLU A 118 0.07 -4.66 -13.32
CA GLU A 118 -1.01 -5.17 -14.18
C GLU A 118 -2.41 -4.92 -13.60
N SER A 119 -2.52 -4.93 -12.27
CA SER A 119 -3.78 -4.59 -11.59
C SER A 119 -4.09 -3.09 -11.58
N GLY A 120 -3.14 -2.23 -11.96
CA GLY A 120 -3.28 -0.76 -11.89
C GLY A 120 -3.27 -0.20 -10.47
N VAL A 121 -3.05 -1.04 -9.46
CA VAL A 121 -3.08 -0.66 -8.04
C VAL A 121 -1.74 -0.06 -7.59
N PHE A 122 -0.63 -0.41 -8.25
CA PHE A 122 0.74 0.10 -8.07
C PHE A 122 1.28 0.13 -6.62
N ARG A 123 0.58 -0.48 -5.66
CA ARG A 123 0.92 -0.43 -4.23
C ARG A 123 2.28 -1.06 -3.94
N ASP A 124 2.47 -2.32 -4.31
CA ASP A 124 3.72 -3.05 -4.05
C ASP A 124 4.86 -2.49 -4.90
N TYR A 125 4.56 -2.08 -6.14
CA TYR A 125 5.55 -1.43 -7.00
C TYR A 125 6.05 -0.09 -6.44
N SER A 126 5.15 0.75 -5.93
CA SER A 126 5.51 2.03 -5.31
C SER A 126 6.28 1.83 -4.01
N GLU A 127 5.96 0.80 -3.24
CA GLU A 127 6.68 0.48 -2.00
C GLU A 127 8.08 -0.05 -2.31
N PHE A 128 8.21 -0.97 -3.26
CA PHE A 128 9.49 -1.44 -3.76
C PHE A 128 10.41 -0.29 -4.17
N GLN A 129 9.90 0.69 -4.95
CA GLN A 129 10.65 1.89 -5.31
C GLN A 129 11.17 2.68 -4.10
N LYS A 130 10.44 2.74 -2.99
CA LYS A 130 10.90 3.41 -1.76
C LYS A 130 11.96 2.59 -1.03
N VAL A 131 11.79 1.26 -0.97
CA VAL A 131 12.72 0.37 -0.29
C VAL A 131 14.08 0.39 -0.97
N ILE A 132 14.15 0.17 -2.29
CA ILE A 132 15.42 0.13 -3.02
C ILE A 132 16.16 1.48 -3.04
N ARG A 133 15.46 2.61 -2.86
CA ARG A 133 16.10 3.94 -2.69
C ARG A 133 16.98 4.02 -1.46
N ARG A 134 16.64 3.29 -0.38
CA ARG A 134 17.48 3.22 0.83
C ARG A 134 18.80 2.49 0.57
N TYR A 135 18.83 1.64 -0.45
CA TYR A 135 20.03 0.93 -0.91
C TYR A 135 20.77 1.67 -2.04
N GLY A 136 20.35 2.89 -2.39
CA GLY A 136 20.98 3.67 -3.47
C GLY A 136 20.53 3.27 -4.88
N TYR A 137 19.34 2.67 -5.03
CA TYR A 137 18.79 2.28 -6.34
C TYR A 137 17.48 3.01 -6.67
N LYS A 138 17.14 3.07 -7.95
CA LYS A 138 15.85 3.54 -8.46
C LYS A 138 15.28 2.54 -9.47
N ALA A 139 13.96 2.39 -9.46
CA ALA A 139 13.25 1.58 -10.43
C ALA A 139 12.25 2.40 -11.26
N HIS A 140 12.04 2.00 -12.51
CA HIS A 140 11.08 2.58 -13.45
C HIS A 140 10.47 1.48 -14.32
N GLN A 141 9.16 1.56 -14.58
CA GLN A 141 8.48 0.66 -15.51
C GLN A 141 8.29 1.38 -16.84
N ASP A 142 8.69 0.75 -17.93
CA ASP A 142 8.56 1.32 -19.27
C ASP A 142 7.21 0.98 -19.93
N GLY A 143 6.90 1.64 -21.05
CA GLY A 143 5.68 1.39 -21.81
C GLY A 143 5.57 -0.02 -22.41
N SER A 144 6.65 -0.79 -22.43
CA SER A 144 6.68 -2.20 -22.87
C SER A 144 6.45 -3.20 -21.73
N GLY A 145 6.29 -2.74 -20.48
CA GLY A 145 6.04 -3.60 -19.34
C GLY A 145 7.31 -4.15 -18.67
N GLY A 146 8.49 -3.62 -19.00
CA GLY A 146 9.76 -3.96 -18.36
C GLY A 146 10.02 -3.11 -17.12
N ILE A 147 10.57 -3.71 -16.06
CA ILE A 147 11.03 -3.01 -14.85
C ILE A 147 12.54 -2.79 -14.97
N HIS A 148 12.95 -1.54 -15.00
CA HIS A 148 14.34 -1.10 -15.04
C HIS A 148 14.81 -0.81 -13.63
N ILE A 149 15.93 -1.38 -13.21
CA ILE A 149 16.56 -1.10 -11.91
C ILE A 149 17.96 -0.55 -12.17
N ARG A 150 18.31 0.57 -11.55
CA ARG A 150 19.62 1.19 -11.71
C ARG A 150 20.11 1.85 -10.43
N LYS A 151 21.41 1.84 -10.24
CA LYS A 151 22.07 2.56 -9.13
C LYS A 151 21.89 4.08 -9.32
N ILE A 152 21.83 4.81 -8.22
CA ILE A 152 21.79 6.26 -8.19
C ILE A 152 23.24 6.72 -8.07
N ASP A 153 23.76 7.38 -9.11
CA ASP A 153 25.10 7.96 -9.08
C ASP A 153 25.15 9.09 -8.03
N GLY A 154 26.04 8.97 -7.05
CA GLY A 154 26.27 9.97 -6.00
C GLY A 154 25.57 9.73 -4.65
N ALA A 155 25.10 8.51 -4.37
CA ALA A 155 24.62 8.09 -3.05
C ALA A 155 25.75 7.49 -2.20
#